data_AF-A0A7C1SW24-F1
#
_entry.id   AF-A0A7C1SW24-F1
#
_cell.length_a   1.000
_cell.length_b   1.000
_cell.length_c   1.000
_cell.angle_alpha   90.00
_cell.angle_beta   90.00
_cell.angle_gamma   90.00
#
_symmetry.space_group_name_H-M   'P 1'
#
loop_
_entity.id
_entity.type
_entity.pdbx_description
1 polymer ?
#
loop_
_entity_poly.entity_id
_entity_poly.type
_entity_poly.pdbx_seq_one_letter_code
_entity_poly.pdbx_strand_id
1 'polypeptide(L)'
;GKRLFIENPKNSASDNANILSQFKFASKHNGGVLLGVCGGRNSEGEDYPGDLMNAVIIIGIPYQHPTSRNQAKINYYNKAFNGQGWVFAYLYPAMQRANQASGRPIRRENDKGAIVFMDSRYKDKMGWISEWVRDEVKICPDRKNVIATVFKKFWNRKD
;
A
#
# COMPACT_ATOMS: atom_id res chain seq x y z
N GLY A 1 21.46 0.46 -8.42
CA GLY A 1 20.15 0.23 -7.74
C GLY A 1 19.68 1.53 -7.10
N LYS A 2 18.41 1.61 -6.67
CA LYS A 2 17.88 2.75 -5.89
C LYS A 2 18.31 2.61 -4.42
N ARG A 3 18.42 3.73 -3.69
CA ARG A 3 18.73 3.70 -2.24
C ARG A 3 17.53 3.20 -1.45
N LEU A 4 17.76 2.35 -0.45
CA LEU A 4 16.72 1.86 0.45
C LEU A 4 16.61 2.72 1.70
N PHE A 5 15.38 3.00 2.11
CA PHE A 5 15.00 3.70 3.34
C PHE A 5 14.04 2.77 4.07
N ILE A 6 14.34 2.40 5.31
CA ILE A 6 13.60 1.35 6.02
C ILE A 6 12.98 1.95 7.27
N GLU A 7 11.66 1.89 7.38
CA GLU A 7 10.92 2.19 8.60
C GLU A 7 11.31 1.20 9.70
N ASN A 8 11.59 1.71 10.90
CA ASN A 8 11.84 0.89 12.07
C ASN A 8 10.93 1.37 13.20
N PRO A 9 10.10 0.48 13.80
CA PRO A 9 9.18 0.87 14.86
C PRO A 9 9.89 1.38 16.13
N LYS A 10 11.18 1.08 16.31
CA LYS A 10 12.00 1.57 17.43
C LYS A 10 12.54 2.99 17.21
N ASN A 11 12.43 3.53 16.00
CA ASN A 11 12.93 4.87 15.70
C ASN A 11 12.11 5.94 16.44
N SER A 12 12.82 6.94 16.95
CA SER A 12 12.19 8.16 17.44
C SER A 12 11.49 8.91 16.30
N ALA A 13 10.64 9.88 16.65
CA ALA A 13 9.99 10.74 15.66
C ALA A 13 11.03 11.50 14.81
N SER A 14 12.12 11.98 15.42
CA SER A 14 13.21 12.67 14.73
C SER A 14 13.99 11.75 13.79
N ASP A 15 14.25 10.51 14.20
CA ASP A 15 14.94 9.54 13.34
C ASP A 15 14.10 9.21 12.10
N ASN A 16 12.79 9.00 12.28
CA ASN A 16 11.88 8.77 11.17
C ASN A 16 11.79 9.98 10.24
N ALA A 17 11.72 11.19 10.79
CA ALA A 17 11.73 12.42 10.01
C ALA A 17 13.02 12.58 9.18
N ASN A 18 14.17 12.18 9.73
CA ASN A 18 15.44 12.19 8.99
C ASN A 18 15.42 11.19 7.82
N ILE A 19 14.92 9.97 8.04
CA ILE A 19 14.76 8.96 6.97
C ILE A 19 13.89 9.50 5.84
N LEU A 20 12.75 10.11 6.18
CA LEU A 20 11.82 10.68 5.21
C LEU A 20 12.42 11.88 4.47
N SER A 21 13.15 12.75 5.18
CA SER A 21 13.89 13.86 4.57
C SER A 21 14.86 13.34 3.52
N GLN A 22 15.65 12.31 3.85
CA GLN A 22 16.60 11.72 2.91
C GLN A 22 15.90 11.01 1.74
N PHE A 23 14.75 10.37 1.96
CA PHE A 23 13.94 9.78 0.90
C PHE A 23 13.40 10.86 -0.06
N LYS A 24 12.80 11.94 0.47
CA LYS A 24 12.30 13.09 -0.30
C LYS A 24 13.43 13.83 -1.01
N PHE A 25 14.63 13.88 -0.44
CA PHE A 25 15.81 14.41 -1.12
C PHE A 25 16.26 13.52 -2.28
N ALA A 26 16.23 12.20 -2.09
CA ALA A 26 16.62 11.24 -3.12
C ALA A 26 15.69 11.26 -4.34
N SER A 27 14.40 11.58 -4.17
CA SER A 27 13.45 11.64 -5.30
C SER A 27 13.85 12.67 -6.36
N LYS A 28 14.47 13.79 -5.96
CA LYS A 28 15.00 14.83 -6.86
C LYS A 28 16.28 14.43 -7.63
N HIS A 29 16.80 13.24 -7.37
CA HIS A 29 18.06 12.74 -7.93
C HIS A 29 17.84 11.38 -8.59
N ASN A 30 18.51 10.33 -8.09
CA ASN A 30 18.37 8.98 -8.60
C ASN A 30 17.20 8.21 -7.96
N GLY A 31 16.30 8.84 -7.20
CA GLY A 31 15.18 8.19 -6.52
C GLY A 31 15.58 7.26 -5.36
N GLY A 32 14.57 6.75 -4.67
CA GLY A 32 14.71 5.84 -3.53
C GLY A 32 13.54 4.87 -3.41
N VAL A 33 13.68 3.88 -2.54
CA VAL A 33 12.60 2.97 -2.14
C VAL A 33 12.43 3.08 -0.64
N LEU A 34 11.24 3.50 -0.22
CA LEU A 34 10.83 3.52 1.18
C LEU A 34 10.10 2.21 1.51
N LEU A 35 10.67 1.42 2.41
CA LEU A 35 10.07 0.22 2.96
C LEU A 35 9.38 0.58 4.27
N GLY A 36 8.06 0.50 4.29
CA GLY A 36 7.22 0.74 5.46
C GLY A 36 6.25 -0.39 5.72
N VAL A 37 5.51 -0.29 6.81
CA VAL A 37 4.45 -1.24 7.18
C VAL A 37 3.09 -0.63 6.88
N CYS A 38 2.16 -1.37 6.29
CA CYS A 38 0.77 -0.93 6.13
C CYS A 38 0.12 -0.76 7.51
N GLY A 39 -0.41 0.42 7.81
CA GLY A 39 -0.83 0.79 9.17
C GLY A 39 0.28 1.37 10.05
N GLY A 40 1.49 1.51 9.50
CA GLY A 40 2.62 2.19 10.11
C GLY A 40 2.63 3.68 9.79
N ARG A 41 3.54 4.40 10.46
CA ARG A 41 3.60 5.88 10.45
C ARG A 41 3.76 6.42 9.03
N ASN A 42 4.62 5.78 8.25
CA ASN A 42 4.96 6.23 6.89
C ASN A 42 3.93 5.83 5.83
N SER A 43 3.03 4.88 6.13
CA SER A 43 1.99 4.44 5.20
C SER A 43 0.66 5.17 5.36
N GLU A 44 0.41 5.75 6.55
CA GLU A 44 -0.88 6.40 6.88
C GLU A 44 -0.74 7.91 7.14
N GLY A 45 0.30 8.33 7.87
CA GLY A 45 0.43 9.71 8.38
C GLY A 45 1.29 10.63 7.52
N GLU A 46 2.08 10.09 6.59
CA GLU A 46 3.03 10.88 5.81
C GLU A 46 2.49 11.34 4.46
N ASP A 47 3.05 12.47 4.04
CA ASP A 47 2.64 13.23 2.87
C ASP A 47 3.74 13.24 1.79
N TYR A 48 3.38 12.81 0.59
CA TYR A 48 4.26 12.65 -0.58
C TYR A 48 3.73 13.42 -1.81
N PRO A 49 3.70 14.76 -1.79
CA PRO A 49 3.15 15.54 -2.90
C PRO A 49 4.00 15.47 -4.16
N GLY A 50 3.36 15.46 -5.33
CA GLY A 50 4.04 15.48 -6.63
C GLY A 50 4.95 14.27 -6.83
N ASP A 51 6.16 14.51 -7.33
CA ASP A 51 7.10 13.46 -7.77
C ASP A 51 7.92 12.83 -6.62
N LEU A 52 7.42 12.93 -5.38
CA LEU A 52 8.10 12.34 -4.21
C LEU A 52 7.82 10.83 -4.07
N MET A 53 6.69 10.35 -4.58
CA MET A 53 6.32 8.94 -4.57
C MET A 53 5.52 8.61 -5.83
N ASN A 54 6.19 8.05 -6.84
CA ASN A 54 5.55 7.79 -8.13
C ASN A 54 4.93 6.39 -8.22
N ALA A 55 5.27 5.52 -7.28
CA ALA A 55 4.74 4.17 -7.23
C ALA A 55 4.60 3.67 -5.80
N VAL A 56 3.57 2.88 -5.56
CA VAL A 56 3.38 2.11 -4.33
C VAL A 56 3.16 0.64 -4.66
N ILE A 57 3.79 -0.22 -3.88
CA ILE A 57 3.68 -1.67 -4.01
C ILE A 57 3.18 -2.20 -2.68
N ILE A 58 1.93 -2.69 -2.65
CA ILE A 58 1.34 -3.36 -1.51
C ILE A 58 1.71 -4.84 -1.59
N ILE A 59 2.60 -5.27 -0.71
CA ILE A 59 3.07 -6.66 -0.65
C ILE A 59 2.15 -7.47 0.24
N GLY A 60 1.43 -8.43 -0.35
CA GLY A 60 0.46 -9.23 0.40
C GLY A 60 -0.82 -8.49 0.77
N ILE A 61 -1.67 -9.16 1.57
CA ILE A 61 -2.81 -8.53 2.24
C ILE A 61 -2.38 -8.23 3.69
N PRO A 62 -2.50 -6.98 4.19
CA PRO A 62 -1.97 -6.57 5.48
C PRO A 62 -2.89 -6.99 6.64
N TYR A 63 -3.07 -8.30 6.80
CA TYR A 63 -3.78 -8.88 7.93
C TYR A 63 -3.05 -8.61 9.24
N GLN A 64 -3.83 -8.46 10.31
CA GLN A 64 -3.27 -8.40 11.65
C GLN A 64 -2.82 -9.79 12.10
N HIS A 65 -1.85 -9.82 13.01
CA HIS A 65 -1.48 -11.08 13.67
C HIS A 65 -2.66 -11.67 14.46
N PRO A 66 -2.82 -13.01 14.43
CA PRO A 66 -3.69 -13.73 15.36
C PRO A 66 -3.35 -13.41 16.81
N THR A 67 -4.33 -12.91 17.56
CA THR A 67 -4.23 -12.63 18.99
C THR A 67 -5.53 -13.05 19.67
N SER A 68 -5.48 -13.35 20.97
CA SER A 68 -6.67 -13.63 21.77
C SER A 68 -7.71 -12.50 21.68
N ARG A 69 -7.23 -11.24 21.64
CA ARG A 69 -8.07 -10.06 21.41
C ARG A 69 -8.78 -10.09 20.06
N ASN A 70 -8.08 -10.45 18.99
CA ASN A 70 -8.69 -10.56 17.66
C ASN A 70 -9.67 -11.73 17.58
N GLN A 71 -9.39 -12.85 18.25
CA GLN A 71 -10.33 -13.96 18.36
C GLN A 71 -11.61 -13.55 19.10
N ALA A 72 -11.48 -12.82 20.21
CA ALA A 72 -12.63 -12.28 20.94
C ALA A 72 -13.47 -11.34 20.07
N LYS A 73 -12.84 -10.48 19.24
CA LYS A 73 -13.54 -9.63 18.27
C LYS A 73 -14.31 -10.46 17.23
N ILE A 74 -13.70 -11.51 16.68
CA ILE A 74 -14.39 -12.42 15.75
C ILE A 74 -15.62 -13.01 16.42
N ASN A 75 -15.48 -13.54 17.63
CA ASN A 75 -16.59 -14.17 18.36
C ASN A 75 -17.72 -13.17 18.64
N TYR A 76 -17.37 -11.93 19.02
CA TYR A 76 -18.33 -10.86 19.22
C TYR A 76 -19.08 -10.52 17.92
N TYR A 77 -18.35 -10.27 16.83
CA TYR A 77 -18.95 -9.92 15.54
C TYR A 77 -19.71 -11.07 14.89
N ASN A 78 -19.34 -12.33 15.15
CA ASN A 78 -20.14 -13.48 14.73
C ASN A 78 -21.54 -13.44 15.35
N LYS A 79 -21.65 -13.09 16.64
CA LYS A 79 -22.93 -12.95 17.33
C LYS A 79 -23.71 -11.74 16.85
N ALA A 80 -23.03 -10.61 16.63
CA ALA A 80 -23.67 -9.35 16.25
C ALA A 80 -24.06 -9.26 14.77
N PHE A 81 -23.35 -9.96 13.88
CA PHE A 81 -23.47 -9.83 12.43
C PHE A 81 -23.56 -11.19 11.72
N ASN A 82 -24.37 -12.11 12.26
CA ASN A 82 -24.74 -13.37 11.61
C ASN A 82 -23.54 -14.16 11.03
N GLY A 83 -22.50 -14.36 11.84
CA GLY A 83 -21.32 -15.15 11.44
C GLY A 83 -20.27 -14.41 10.59
N GLN A 84 -20.40 -13.10 10.37
CA GLN A 84 -19.44 -12.30 9.58
C GLN A 84 -18.21 -11.82 10.38
N GLY A 85 -17.90 -12.44 11.51
CA GLY A 85 -16.88 -11.93 12.43
C GLY A 85 -15.48 -11.89 11.85
N TRP A 86 -15.11 -12.84 10.98
CA TRP A 86 -13.83 -12.79 10.28
C TRP A 86 -13.75 -11.62 9.29
N VAL A 87 -14.84 -11.32 8.58
CA VAL A 87 -14.89 -10.20 7.63
C VAL A 87 -14.66 -8.87 8.37
N PHE A 88 -15.39 -8.64 9.46
CA PHE A 88 -15.29 -7.40 10.23
C PHE A 88 -13.99 -7.28 11.04
N ALA A 89 -13.48 -8.38 11.59
CA ALA A 89 -12.28 -8.34 12.43
C ALA A 89 -10.95 -8.39 11.63
N TYR A 90 -10.93 -9.04 10.46
CA TYR A 90 -9.70 -9.29 9.69
C TYR A 90 -9.70 -8.65 8.31
N LEU A 91 -10.67 -9.02 7.47
CA LEU A 91 -10.64 -8.63 6.07
C LEU A 91 -10.83 -7.13 5.91
N TYR A 92 -11.87 -6.57 6.53
CA TYR A 92 -12.19 -5.16 6.41
C TYR A 92 -11.03 -4.25 6.88
N PRO A 93 -10.44 -4.45 8.08
CA PRO A 93 -9.28 -3.66 8.50
C PRO A 93 -8.05 -3.84 7.60
N ALA A 94 -7.81 -5.04 7.07
CA ALA A 94 -6.68 -5.28 6.17
C ALA A 94 -6.87 -4.54 4.83
N MET A 95 -8.06 -4.62 4.23
CA MET A 95 -8.36 -3.94 2.97
C MET A 95 -8.34 -2.42 3.15
N GLN A 96 -8.79 -1.90 4.30
CA GLN A 96 -8.67 -0.48 4.61
C GLN A 96 -7.20 0.00 4.63
N ARG A 97 -6.30 -0.74 5.30
CA ARG A 97 -4.87 -0.39 5.28
C ARG A 97 -4.27 -0.46 3.89
N ALA A 98 -4.64 -1.48 3.10
CA ALA A 98 -4.18 -1.60 1.72
C ALA A 98 -4.64 -0.41 0.87
N ASN A 99 -5.91 -0.03 0.97
CA ASN A 99 -6.47 1.13 0.24
C ASN A 99 -5.80 2.44 0.67
N GLN A 100 -5.63 2.66 1.97
CA GLN A 100 -4.98 3.86 2.50
C GLN A 100 -3.52 3.97 2.06
N ALA A 101 -2.77 2.87 2.05
CA ALA A 101 -1.41 2.85 1.55
C ALA A 101 -1.36 3.02 0.01
N SER A 102 -2.34 2.46 -0.71
CA SER A 102 -2.38 2.53 -2.18
C SER A 102 -2.61 3.96 -2.72
N GLY A 103 -3.32 4.80 -1.97
CA GLY A 103 -3.63 6.17 -2.40
C GLY A 103 -2.49 7.18 -2.22
N ARG A 104 -1.33 6.79 -1.68
CA ARG A 104 -0.24 7.74 -1.37
C ARG A 104 0.38 8.44 -2.59
N PRO A 105 0.56 7.77 -3.76
CA PRO A 105 1.14 8.41 -4.95
C PRO A 105 0.23 9.43 -5.67
N ILE A 106 -1.08 9.44 -5.41
CA ILE A 106 -2.05 10.21 -6.21
C ILE A 106 -2.87 11.11 -5.28
N ARG A 107 -2.77 12.43 -5.44
CA ARG A 107 -3.45 13.41 -4.56
C ARG A 107 -4.22 14.50 -5.30
N ARG A 108 -3.72 14.89 -6.46
CA ARG A 108 -4.30 15.89 -7.36
C ARG A 108 -4.72 15.20 -8.65
N GLU A 109 -5.65 15.81 -9.38
CA GLU A 109 -6.14 15.29 -10.66
C GLU A 109 -5.01 15.09 -11.70
N ASN A 110 -3.94 15.88 -11.60
CA ASN A 110 -2.79 15.82 -12.50
C ASN A 110 -1.66 14.92 -11.99
N ASP A 111 -1.80 14.28 -10.83
CA ASP A 111 -0.78 13.37 -10.32
C ASP A 111 -0.84 12.04 -11.09
N LYS A 112 0.32 11.59 -11.57
CA LYS A 112 0.48 10.29 -12.23
C LYS A 112 1.24 9.36 -11.29
N GLY A 113 0.62 8.24 -10.93
CA GLY A 113 1.19 7.26 -10.01
C GLY A 113 0.85 5.83 -10.37
N ALA A 114 1.75 4.89 -10.07
CA ALA A 114 1.51 3.45 -10.28
C ALA A 114 1.21 2.74 -8.95
N ILE A 115 0.13 1.96 -8.91
CA ILE A 115 -0.26 1.16 -7.75
C ILE A 115 -0.11 -0.32 -8.12
N VAL A 116 0.58 -1.10 -7.27
CA VAL A 116 0.74 -2.55 -7.45
C VAL A 116 0.23 -3.27 -6.22
N PHE A 117 -0.79 -4.10 -6.41
CA PHE A 117 -1.22 -5.09 -5.42
C PHE A 117 -0.51 -6.41 -5.71
N MET A 118 0.58 -6.71 -4.98
CA MET A 118 1.43 -7.86 -5.22
C MET A 118 0.97 -9.08 -4.40
N ASP A 119 -0.24 -9.56 -4.68
CA ASP A 119 -0.79 -10.79 -4.13
C ASP A 119 -1.92 -11.33 -5.02
N SER A 120 -1.93 -12.62 -5.33
CA SER A 120 -2.96 -13.22 -6.19
C SER A 120 -4.35 -13.17 -5.57
N ARG A 121 -4.46 -13.14 -4.23
CA ARG A 121 -5.74 -13.11 -3.49
C ARG A 121 -6.53 -11.83 -3.66
N TYR A 122 -5.92 -10.76 -4.21
CA TYR A 122 -6.66 -9.55 -4.57
C TYR A 122 -7.64 -9.80 -5.72
N LYS A 123 -7.39 -10.79 -6.60
CA LYS A 123 -8.32 -11.14 -7.69
C LYS A 123 -9.72 -11.44 -7.16
N ASP A 124 -9.80 -12.23 -6.09
CA ASP A 124 -11.07 -12.60 -5.45
C ASP A 124 -11.57 -11.52 -4.47
N LYS A 125 -10.87 -10.39 -4.35
CA LYS A 125 -11.15 -9.29 -3.41
C LYS A 125 -11.20 -7.94 -4.11
N MET A 126 -11.40 -7.90 -5.44
CA MET A 126 -11.52 -6.65 -6.20
C MET A 126 -12.62 -5.74 -5.63
N GLY A 127 -13.72 -6.32 -5.14
CA GLY A 127 -14.80 -5.59 -4.46
C GLY A 127 -14.38 -4.81 -3.20
N TRP A 128 -13.21 -5.09 -2.64
CA TRP A 128 -12.66 -4.40 -1.47
C TRP A 128 -11.63 -3.31 -1.82
N ILE A 129 -11.18 -3.25 -3.07
CA ILE A 129 -10.31 -2.17 -3.56
C ILE A 129 -11.19 -0.94 -3.82
N SER A 130 -10.70 0.25 -3.45
CA SER A 130 -11.38 1.51 -3.72
C SER A 130 -11.79 1.64 -5.19
N GLU A 131 -13.01 2.11 -5.44
CA GLU A 131 -13.63 2.18 -6.77
C GLU A 131 -12.74 2.91 -7.79
N TRP A 132 -12.21 4.07 -7.44
CA TRP A 132 -11.33 4.87 -8.31
C TRP A 132 -10.04 4.16 -8.75
N VAL A 133 -9.57 3.14 -8.01
CA VAL A 133 -8.43 2.30 -8.41
C VAL A 133 -8.91 1.12 -9.23
N ARG A 134 -10.05 0.52 -8.82
CA ARG A 134 -10.57 -0.75 -9.34
C ARG A 134 -10.72 -0.75 -10.86
N ASP A 135 -11.22 0.34 -11.42
CA ASP A 135 -11.52 0.46 -12.85
C ASP A 135 -10.24 0.43 -13.72
N GLU A 136 -9.10 0.79 -13.14
CA GLU A 136 -7.80 0.82 -13.82
C GLU A 136 -6.94 -0.44 -13.56
N VAL A 137 -7.43 -1.39 -12.74
CA VAL A 137 -6.66 -2.58 -12.36
C VAL A 137 -6.44 -3.50 -13.55
N LYS A 138 -5.18 -3.88 -13.78
CA LYS A 138 -4.78 -4.89 -14.76
C LYS A 138 -4.16 -6.10 -14.07
N ILE A 139 -4.77 -7.26 -14.25
CA ILE A 139 -4.21 -8.53 -13.73
C ILE A 139 -2.95 -8.89 -14.54
N CYS A 140 -1.82 -8.89 -13.85
CA CYS A 140 -0.53 -9.28 -14.43
C CYS A 140 -0.18 -10.72 -14.05
N PRO A 141 0.22 -11.59 -15.00
CA PRO A 141 0.73 -12.91 -14.66
C PRO A 141 2.10 -12.82 -13.96
N ASP A 142 2.36 -13.75 -13.05
CA ASP A 142 3.67 -13.90 -12.40
C ASP A 142 4.68 -14.49 -13.39
N ARG A 143 5.27 -13.62 -14.19
CA ARG A 143 6.34 -13.95 -15.14
C ARG A 143 7.39 -12.85 -15.11
N LYS A 144 8.64 -13.25 -15.32
CA LYS A 144 9.78 -12.34 -15.39
C LYS A 144 9.50 -11.20 -16.37
N ASN A 145 9.86 -9.97 -15.98
CA ASN A 145 9.75 -8.75 -16.76
C ASN A 145 8.32 -8.24 -17.09
N VAL A 146 7.25 -8.92 -16.70
CA VAL A 146 5.87 -8.45 -16.99
C VAL A 146 5.61 -7.11 -16.34
N ILE A 147 5.83 -6.99 -15.02
CA ILE A 147 5.64 -5.73 -14.28
C ILE A 147 6.51 -4.61 -14.86
N ALA A 148 7.79 -4.90 -15.15
CA ALA A 148 8.70 -3.92 -15.75
C ALA A 148 8.20 -3.42 -17.12
N THR A 149 7.61 -4.32 -17.92
CA THR A 149 7.04 -3.96 -19.23
C THR A 149 5.80 -3.09 -19.08
N VAL A 150 4.91 -3.44 -18.14
CA VAL A 150 3.71 -2.64 -17.84
C VAL A 150 4.09 -1.25 -17.34
N PHE A 151 5.07 -1.16 -16.43
CA PHE A 151 5.58 0.12 -15.92
C PHE A 151 6.19 0.99 -17.01
N LYS A 152 7.04 0.41 -17.88
CA LYS A 152 7.61 1.15 -19.02
C LYS A 152 6.52 1.71 -19.93
N LYS A 153 5.50 0.91 -20.25
CA LYS A 153 4.37 1.36 -21.08
C LYS A 153 3.57 2.47 -20.38
N PHE A 154 3.32 2.33 -19.09
CA PHE A 154 2.58 3.32 -18.29
C PHE A 154 3.29 4.69 -18.28
N TRP A 155 4.59 4.71 -18.02
CA TRP A 155 5.36 5.97 -17.95
C TRP A 155 5.69 6.58 -19.32
N ASN A 156 5.80 5.77 -20.36
CA ASN A 156 6.05 6.28 -21.73
C ASN A 156 4.78 6.73 -22.45
N ARG A 157 3.59 6.47 -21.89
CA ARG A 157 2.33 6.97 -22.46
C ARG A 157 2.31 8.48 -22.29
N LYS A 158 2.36 9.21 -23.43
CA LYS A 158 1.98 10.62 -23.47
C LYS A 158 0.48 10.67 -23.25
N ASP A 159 0.06 11.39 -22.22
CA ASP A 159 -1.35 11.65 -21.93
C ASP A 159 -1.93 12.58 -23.00
#